data_AF-A0A432QC71-F1
#
_entry.id   AF-A0A432QC71-F1
#
_cell.length_a   1.000
_cell.length_b   1.000
_cell.length_c   1.000
_cell.angle_alpha   90.00
_cell.angle_beta   90.00
_cell.angle_gamma   90.00
#
_symmetry.space_group_name_H-M   'P 1'
#
loop_
_entity.id
_entity.type
_entity.pdbx_description
1 polymer ?
#
loop_
_entity_poly.entity_id
_entity_poly.type
_entity_poly.pdbx_seq_one_letter_code
_entity_poly.pdbx_strand_id
1 'polypeptide(L)'
;MNLLNRYILLQFIKNIMMIMMSFVAIYLLIDFFEKIDDFTEKGKSMGLVIHFFILNIPFILEQMGPVCILLAGVVTLGILNHSNELIALKSCGIPLKKITRPIIAAGIAVTLLQLTAAQIILPKTVAKTNEIWNKEVKGRVPLGIYRNGRYYYRGVDGFYSFARPDPHKNDFHFFSYASWDSNYRLNSLIAARRAEWQNGIWTLYEGQLQTAVPGGKFLTEVFTRRDFGFFDKPQDFFVSQNRSQELSLTGLYRDALHKRSPDEATIAWAEFFGRISYIMLGFPLLLLGLPLLLMVYRKWGRDLSLAVPVSCGLAFACWGVWGTLQSLAKAGYMNSLFAATVIHILIGSLGLFLLYREDT
;
A
#
# COMPACT_ATOMS: atom_id res chain seq x y z
N MET A 1 6.33 28.92 23.62
CA MET A 1 5.78 27.62 24.08
C MET A 1 5.95 27.53 25.58
N ASN A 2 4.89 27.22 26.33
CA ASN A 2 5.00 26.99 27.79
C ASN A 2 5.92 25.80 28.07
N LEU A 3 6.65 25.82 29.19
CA LEU A 3 7.59 24.77 29.60
C LEU A 3 6.93 23.38 29.58
N LEU A 4 5.69 23.28 30.07
CA LEU A 4 4.88 22.06 30.07
C LEU A 4 4.67 21.48 28.66
N ASN A 5 4.32 22.32 27.69
CA ASN A 5 4.08 21.87 26.32
C ASN A 5 5.35 21.32 25.69
N ARG A 6 6.50 21.97 25.94
CA ARG A 6 7.80 21.52 25.46
C ARG A 6 8.19 20.18 26.09
N TYR A 7 7.97 20.03 27.39
CA TYR A 7 8.25 18.79 28.12
C TYR A 7 7.44 17.60 27.57
N ILE A 8 6.11 17.75 27.48
CA ILE A 8 5.24 16.68 26.97
C ILE A 8 5.55 16.36 25.50
N LEU A 9 5.83 17.37 24.67
CA LEU A 9 6.21 17.19 23.28
C LEU A 9 7.51 16.38 23.15
N LEU A 10 8.55 16.70 23.92
CA LEU A 10 9.82 15.96 23.91
C LEU A 10 9.62 14.51 24.37
N GLN A 11 8.79 14.29 25.39
CA GLN A 11 8.47 12.95 25.85
C GLN A 11 7.76 12.13 24.78
N PHE A 12 6.78 12.73 24.08
CA PHE A 12 6.10 12.08 22.96
C PHE A 12 7.06 11.75 21.81
N ILE A 13 7.91 12.70 21.41
CA ILE A 13 8.89 12.49 20.32
C ILE A 13 9.86 11.36 20.69
N LYS A 14 10.35 11.34 21.94
CA LYS A 14 11.22 10.26 22.42
C LYS A 14 10.51 8.90 22.34
N ASN A 15 9.27 8.83 22.83
CA ASN A 15 8.49 7.60 22.86
C ASN A 15 8.14 7.09 21.46
N ILE A 16 7.71 7.96 20.54
CA ILE A 16 7.37 7.54 19.18
C ILE A 16 8.60 7.04 18.42
N MET A 17 9.76 7.69 18.57
CA MET A 17 11.00 7.23 17.95
C MET A 17 11.42 5.85 18.46
N MET A 18 11.32 5.63 19.78
CA MET A 18 11.61 4.33 20.38
C MET A 18 10.65 3.24 19.86
N ILE A 19 9.35 3.52 19.86
CA ILE A 19 8.32 2.57 19.39
C ILE A 19 8.50 2.26 17.91
N MET A 20 8.69 3.27 17.05
CA MET A 20 8.92 3.07 15.62
C MET A 20 10.18 2.23 15.37
N MET A 21 11.28 2.51 16.08
CA MET A 21 12.51 1.74 15.95
C MET A 21 12.30 0.27 16.37
N SER A 22 11.55 0.02 17.44
CA SER A 22 11.21 -1.34 17.88
C SER A 22 10.37 -2.08 16.83
N PHE A 23 9.32 -1.47 16.29
CA PHE A 23 8.49 -2.09 15.25
C PHE A 23 9.27 -2.34 13.96
N VAL A 24 10.12 -1.38 13.54
CA VAL A 24 11.00 -1.57 12.37
C VAL A 24 11.97 -2.73 12.60
N ALA A 25 12.60 -2.82 13.77
CA ALA A 25 13.53 -3.90 14.08
C ALA A 25 12.85 -5.28 14.06
N ILE A 26 11.67 -5.41 14.70
CA ILE A 26 10.92 -6.67 14.71
C ILE A 26 10.46 -7.04 13.30
N TYR A 27 9.90 -6.09 12.54
CA TYR A 27 9.46 -6.34 11.18
C TYR A 27 10.62 -6.79 10.29
N LEU A 28 11.74 -6.05 10.31
CA LEU A 28 12.92 -6.39 9.52
C LEU A 28 13.50 -7.75 9.90
N LEU A 29 13.48 -8.11 11.17
CA LEU A 29 13.93 -9.43 11.62
C LEU A 29 13.07 -10.53 11.02
N ILE A 30 11.74 -10.39 11.07
CA ILE A 30 10.81 -11.37 10.48
C ILE A 30 11.02 -11.44 8.96
N ASP A 31 11.01 -10.30 8.28
CA ASP A 31 11.16 -10.21 6.83
C ASP A 31 12.54 -10.73 6.36
N PHE A 32 13.57 -10.59 7.20
CA PHE A 32 14.90 -11.15 6.96
C PHE A 32 14.87 -12.68 6.96
N PHE A 33 14.32 -13.30 8.01
CA PHE A 33 14.23 -14.75 8.08
C PHE A 33 13.32 -15.35 7.00
N GLU A 34 12.26 -14.64 6.60
CA GLU A 34 11.39 -15.11 5.52
C GLU A 34 12.05 -15.09 4.14
N LYS A 35 12.98 -14.16 3.88
CA LYS A 35 13.51 -13.92 2.52
C LYS A 35 14.98 -14.29 2.33
N ILE A 36 15.75 -14.50 3.41
CA ILE A 36 17.19 -14.75 3.31
C ILE A 36 17.51 -16.01 2.49
N ASP A 37 16.68 -17.05 2.61
CA ASP A 37 16.85 -18.29 1.86
C ASP A 37 16.72 -18.04 0.35
N ASP A 38 15.70 -17.28 -0.07
CA ASP A 38 15.51 -16.91 -1.48
C ASP A 38 16.71 -16.15 -2.06
N PHE A 39 17.33 -15.25 -1.28
CA PHE A 39 18.53 -14.53 -1.72
C PHE A 39 19.76 -15.46 -1.78
N THR A 40 19.90 -16.36 -0.82
CA THR A 40 21.03 -17.28 -0.71
C THR A 40 21.00 -18.34 -1.80
N GLU A 41 19.82 -18.89 -2.11
CA GLU A 41 19.61 -19.83 -3.22
C GLU A 41 19.98 -19.23 -4.58
N LYS A 42 19.83 -17.92 -4.76
CA LYS A 42 20.23 -17.19 -5.97
C LYS A 42 21.67 -16.68 -5.93
N GLY A 43 22.45 -17.06 -4.92
CA GLY A 43 23.87 -16.69 -4.79
C GLY A 43 24.09 -15.19 -4.65
N LYS A 44 23.14 -14.44 -4.07
CA LYS A 44 23.25 -12.98 -3.93
C LYS A 44 24.10 -12.59 -2.73
N SER A 45 24.80 -11.46 -2.85
CA SER A 45 25.69 -10.97 -1.79
C SER A 45 24.89 -10.43 -0.60
N MET A 46 25.42 -10.60 0.61
CA MET A 46 24.83 -10.04 1.83
C MET A 46 24.68 -8.51 1.77
N GLY A 47 25.56 -7.82 1.03
CA GLY A 47 25.44 -6.38 0.80
C GLY A 47 24.15 -6.00 0.05
N LEU A 48 23.74 -6.78 -0.94
CA LEU A 48 22.47 -6.57 -1.65
C LEU A 48 21.26 -6.82 -0.73
N VAL A 49 21.35 -7.85 0.10
CA VAL A 49 20.32 -8.19 1.10
C VAL A 49 20.13 -7.03 2.08
N ILE A 50 21.22 -6.52 2.67
CA ILE A 50 21.17 -5.36 3.58
C ILE A 50 20.59 -4.13 2.88
N HIS A 51 21.02 -3.86 1.64
CA HIS A 51 20.49 -2.74 0.87
C HIS A 51 18.97 -2.85 0.63
N PHE A 52 18.47 -4.06 0.30
CA PHE A 52 17.05 -4.34 0.15
C PHE A 52 16.26 -4.04 1.44
N PHE A 53 16.74 -4.52 2.59
CA PHE A 53 16.06 -4.31 3.88
C PHE A 53 16.09 -2.84 4.33
N ILE A 54 17.18 -2.11 4.10
CA ILE A 54 17.23 -0.67 4.38
C ILE A 54 16.19 0.09 3.55
N LEU A 55 16.03 -0.27 2.27
CA LEU A 55 15.03 0.35 1.39
C LEU A 55 13.58 -0.01 1.77
N ASN A 56 13.34 -1.09 2.51
CA ASN A 56 12.01 -1.44 3.02
C ASN A 56 11.60 -0.61 4.25
N ILE A 57 12.52 0.06 4.94
CA ILE A 57 12.21 0.83 6.17
C ILE A 57 11.08 1.85 5.97
N PRO A 58 11.07 2.70 4.92
CA PRO A 58 9.97 3.66 4.70
C PRO A 58 8.61 2.99 4.52
N PHE A 59 8.56 1.80 3.91
CA PHE A 59 7.33 1.04 3.73
C PHE A 59 6.80 0.54 5.09
N ILE A 60 7.71 0.00 5.92
CA ILE A 60 7.37 -0.45 7.28
C ILE A 60 6.85 0.72 8.13
N LEU A 61 7.47 1.90 8.01
CA LEU A 61 7.03 3.11 8.73
C LEU A 61 5.65 3.60 8.27
N GLU A 62 5.31 3.50 6.99
CA GLU A 62 3.95 3.77 6.49
C GLU A 62 2.95 2.77 7.12
N GLN A 63 3.30 1.48 7.12
CA GLN A 63 2.43 0.41 7.60
C GLN A 63 2.22 0.44 9.12
N MET A 64 3.27 0.70 9.89
CA MET A 64 3.20 0.73 11.36
C MET A 64 2.81 2.10 11.92
N GLY A 65 2.75 3.13 11.06
CA GLY A 65 2.55 4.53 11.42
C GLY A 65 1.35 4.78 12.34
N PRO A 66 0.13 4.35 11.97
CA PRO A 66 -1.07 4.59 12.78
C PRO A 66 -0.99 4.02 14.19
N VAL A 67 -0.49 2.78 14.32
CA VAL A 67 -0.34 2.09 15.61
C VAL A 67 0.75 2.75 16.45
N CYS A 68 1.87 3.15 15.84
CA CYS A 68 2.95 3.85 16.53
C CYS A 68 2.50 5.19 17.12
N ILE A 69 1.71 5.97 16.37
CA ILE A 69 1.18 7.26 16.84
C ILE A 69 0.27 7.06 18.07
N LEU A 70 -0.65 6.10 18.01
CA LEU A 70 -1.51 5.74 19.13
C LEU A 70 -0.69 5.33 20.36
N LEU A 71 0.21 4.36 20.20
CA LEU A 71 0.99 3.81 21.30
C LEU A 71 1.91 4.86 21.91
N ALA A 72 2.53 5.73 21.11
CA ALA A 72 3.33 6.82 21.62
C ALA A 72 2.50 7.77 22.50
N GLY A 73 1.27 8.08 22.09
CA GLY A 73 0.36 8.89 22.90
C GLY A 73 -0.01 8.24 24.22
N VAL A 74 -0.41 6.96 24.15
CA VAL A 74 -0.79 6.15 25.30
C VAL A 74 0.37 5.98 26.28
N VAL A 75 1.56 5.64 25.80
CA VAL A 75 2.76 5.49 26.63
C VAL A 75 3.18 6.82 27.24
N THR A 76 3.10 7.93 26.48
CA THR A 76 3.43 9.26 27.02
C THR A 76 2.50 9.64 28.16
N LEU A 77 1.19 9.52 27.95
CA LEU A 77 0.21 9.84 28.99
C LEU A 77 0.26 8.82 30.15
N GLY A 78 0.57 7.56 29.86
CA GLY A 78 0.76 6.50 30.84
C GLY A 78 1.95 6.72 31.75
N ILE A 79 3.09 7.17 31.22
CA ILE A 79 4.26 7.55 32.02
C ILE A 79 3.92 8.73 32.93
N LEU A 80 3.29 9.79 32.40
CA LEU A 80 2.84 10.94 33.20
C LEU A 80 1.88 10.50 34.31
N ASN A 81 1.00 9.55 34.02
CA ASN A 81 0.10 9.00 35.02
C ASN A 81 0.86 8.17 36.06
N HIS A 82 1.80 7.32 35.66
CA HIS A 82 2.56 6.47 36.56
C HIS A 82 3.46 7.29 37.51
N SER A 83 4.10 8.36 37.02
CA SER A 83 4.95 9.25 37.83
C SER A 83 4.18 10.24 38.72
N ASN A 84 2.85 10.15 38.80
CA ASN A 84 1.96 11.12 39.46
C ASN A 84 1.98 12.54 38.86
N GLU A 85 2.69 12.79 37.77
CA GLU A 85 2.72 14.11 37.11
C GLU A 85 1.34 14.50 36.58
N LEU A 86 0.61 13.56 35.98
CA LEU A 86 -0.74 13.81 35.49
C LEU A 86 -1.69 14.23 36.62
N ILE A 87 -1.59 13.57 37.78
CA ILE A 87 -2.41 13.87 38.96
C ILE A 87 -2.05 15.25 39.49
N ALA A 88 -0.75 15.57 39.62
CA ALA A 88 -0.29 16.87 40.08
C ALA A 88 -0.79 18.01 39.16
N LEU A 89 -0.70 17.84 37.84
CA LEU A 89 -1.19 18.82 36.87
C LEU A 89 -2.71 19.03 37.00
N LYS A 90 -3.49 17.95 37.14
CA LYS A 90 -4.95 18.04 37.32
C LYS A 90 -5.31 18.71 38.66
N SER A 91 -4.58 18.44 39.74
CA SER A 91 -4.79 19.09 41.03
C SER A 91 -4.49 20.59 41.01
N CYS A 92 -3.60 21.04 40.13
CA CYS A 92 -3.37 22.48 39.85
C CYS A 92 -4.46 23.12 38.96
N GLY A 93 -5.55 22.42 38.67
CA GLY A 93 -6.64 22.90 37.82
C GLY A 93 -6.30 22.95 36.33
N ILE A 94 -5.27 22.24 35.87
CA ILE A 94 -4.94 22.17 34.45
C ILE A 94 -5.85 21.12 33.79
N PRO A 95 -6.72 21.52 32.84
CA PRO A 95 -7.60 20.59 32.15
C PRO A 95 -6.81 19.60 31.28
N LEU A 96 -7.31 18.38 31.14
CA LEU A 96 -6.70 17.31 30.36
C LEU A 96 -6.48 17.73 28.90
N LYS A 97 -7.43 18.47 28.30
CA LYS A 97 -7.26 19.03 26.94
C LYS A 97 -5.99 19.86 26.77
N LYS A 98 -5.55 20.61 27.80
CA LYS A 98 -4.29 21.37 27.74
C LYS A 98 -3.07 20.44 27.81
N ILE A 99 -3.16 19.35 28.58
CA ILE A 99 -2.10 18.35 28.73
C ILE A 99 -1.95 17.52 27.44
N THR A 100 -3.05 17.12 26.81
CA THR A 100 -3.05 16.28 25.60
C THR A 100 -2.82 17.05 24.30
N ARG A 101 -3.09 18.36 24.26
CA ARG A 101 -2.85 19.21 23.08
C ARG A 101 -1.45 19.06 22.45
N PRO A 102 -0.31 19.11 23.18
CA PRO A 102 1.01 18.90 22.59
C PRO A 102 1.18 17.49 21.98
N ILE A 103 0.57 16.46 22.58
CA ILE A 103 0.58 15.08 22.06
C ILE A 103 -0.18 15.00 20.73
N ILE A 104 -1.38 15.58 20.68
CA ILE A 104 -2.22 15.61 19.47
C ILE A 104 -1.52 16.40 18.35
N ALA A 105 -0.95 17.56 18.67
CA ALA A 105 -0.21 18.37 17.69
C ALA A 105 1.00 17.61 17.13
N ALA A 106 1.73 16.87 17.97
CA ALA A 106 2.84 16.03 17.52
C ALA A 106 2.36 14.87 16.62
N GLY A 107 1.25 14.21 16.98
CA GLY A 107 0.65 13.16 16.15
C GLY A 107 0.24 13.66 14.76
N ILE A 108 -0.34 14.86 14.66
CA ILE A 108 -0.63 15.51 13.38
C ILE A 108 0.67 15.76 12.60
N ALA A 109 1.71 16.30 13.25
CA ALA A 109 2.99 16.57 12.60
C ALA A 109 3.62 15.29 12.03
N VAL A 110 3.61 14.18 12.79
CA VAL A 110 4.10 12.88 12.33
C VAL A 110 3.28 12.35 11.15
N THR A 111 1.96 12.49 11.20
CA THR A 111 1.07 12.11 10.08
C THR A 111 1.41 12.88 8.81
N LEU A 112 1.67 14.19 8.91
CA LEU A 112 2.08 15.02 7.77
C LEU A 112 3.45 14.62 7.22
N LEU A 113 4.39 14.24 8.10
CA LEU A 113 5.68 13.69 7.68
C LEU A 113 5.51 12.37 6.91
N GLN A 114 4.63 11.49 7.37
CA GLN A 114 4.31 10.23 6.68
C GLN A 114 3.66 10.48 5.31
N LEU A 115 2.72 11.43 5.21
CA LEU A 115 2.14 11.83 3.91
C LEU A 115 3.21 12.34 2.94
N THR A 116 4.16 13.12 3.45
CA THR A 116 5.29 13.63 2.65
C THR A 116 6.20 12.49 2.20
N ALA A 117 6.50 11.54 3.09
CA ALA A 117 7.29 10.35 2.78
C ALA A 117 6.59 9.47 1.74
N ALA A 118 5.27 9.25 1.85
CA ALA A 118 4.46 8.50 0.90
C ALA A 118 4.42 9.15 -0.49
N GLN A 119 4.55 10.48 -0.55
CA GLN A 119 4.60 11.21 -1.82
C GLN A 119 5.98 11.15 -2.49
N ILE A 120 7.08 11.22 -1.73
CA ILE A 120 8.43 11.49 -2.28
C ILE A 120 9.37 10.30 -2.15
N ILE A 121 9.47 9.72 -0.95
CA ILE A 121 10.49 8.73 -0.59
C ILE A 121 10.01 7.34 -1.00
N LEU A 122 8.79 7.00 -0.56
CA LEU A 122 8.27 5.65 -0.65
C LEU A 122 8.12 5.11 -2.08
N PRO A 123 7.66 5.90 -3.08
CA PRO A 123 7.58 5.43 -4.47
C PRO A 123 8.94 4.97 -5.00
N LYS A 124 10.01 5.68 -4.62
CA LYS A 124 11.38 5.38 -5.07
C LYS A 124 11.92 4.12 -4.41
N THR A 125 11.70 3.97 -3.10
CA THR A 125 12.22 2.83 -2.35
C THR A 125 11.45 1.55 -2.63
N VAL A 126 10.12 1.62 -2.77
CA VAL A 126 9.27 0.47 -3.15
C VAL A 126 9.56 0.02 -4.58
N ALA A 127 9.70 0.95 -5.53
CA ALA A 127 10.08 0.58 -6.90
C ALA A 127 11.44 -0.13 -6.94
N LYS A 128 12.42 0.34 -6.15
CA LYS A 128 13.75 -0.27 -6.13
C LYS A 128 13.77 -1.64 -5.44
N THR A 129 13.02 -1.82 -4.37
CA THR A 129 12.90 -3.11 -3.68
C THR A 129 12.17 -4.12 -4.54
N ASN A 130 11.09 -3.72 -5.21
CA ASN A 130 10.41 -4.56 -6.20
C ASN A 130 11.32 -4.92 -7.38
N GLU A 131 12.15 -3.99 -7.85
CA GLU A 131 13.14 -4.28 -8.89
C GLU A 131 14.13 -5.36 -8.42
N ILE A 132 14.74 -5.19 -7.25
CA ILE A 132 15.69 -6.16 -6.68
C ILE A 132 15.00 -7.52 -6.51
N TRP A 133 13.82 -7.55 -5.92
CA TRP A 133 13.06 -8.78 -5.69
C TRP A 133 12.72 -9.51 -6.99
N ASN A 134 12.21 -8.79 -7.99
CA ASN A 134 11.78 -9.42 -9.23
C ASN A 134 12.98 -9.85 -10.10
N LYS A 135 13.97 -8.98 -10.27
CA LYS A 135 15.13 -9.26 -11.14
C LYS A 135 16.14 -10.20 -10.50
N GLU A 136 16.54 -9.92 -9.26
CA GLU A 136 17.66 -10.61 -8.62
C GLU A 136 17.21 -11.92 -7.95
N VAL A 137 16.03 -11.93 -7.33
CA VAL A 137 15.55 -13.10 -6.57
C VAL A 137 14.66 -13.98 -7.45
N LYS A 138 13.61 -13.42 -8.05
CA LYS A 138 12.69 -14.20 -8.89
C LYS A 138 13.24 -14.50 -10.28
N GLY A 139 14.29 -13.82 -10.73
CA GLY A 139 14.81 -13.94 -12.09
C GLY A 139 13.80 -13.53 -13.16
N ARG A 140 12.77 -12.74 -12.80
CA ARG A 140 11.72 -12.28 -13.70
C ARG A 140 11.82 -10.77 -13.84
N VAL A 141 12.15 -10.31 -15.04
CA VAL A 141 12.01 -8.90 -15.37
C VAL A 141 10.54 -8.66 -15.72
N PRO A 142 9.83 -7.70 -15.10
CA PRO A 142 8.50 -7.30 -15.57
C PRO A 142 8.65 -6.61 -16.93
N LEU A 143 8.64 -7.42 -17.99
CA LEU A 143 8.70 -6.95 -19.39
C LEU A 143 7.36 -6.41 -19.87
N GLY A 144 6.32 -6.47 -19.01
CA GLY A 144 5.01 -5.95 -19.31
C GLY A 144 4.57 -4.82 -18.39
N ILE A 145 3.75 -3.93 -18.96
CA ILE A 145 3.03 -2.88 -18.26
C ILE A 145 1.52 -3.12 -18.40
N TYR A 146 0.78 -2.82 -17.34
CA TYR A 146 -0.68 -2.72 -17.43
C TYR A 146 -1.07 -1.24 -17.52
N ARG A 147 -1.86 -0.89 -18.54
CA ARG A 147 -2.34 0.48 -18.79
C ARG A 147 -3.69 0.45 -19.50
N ASN A 148 -4.65 1.22 -19.01
CA ASN A 148 -5.99 1.38 -19.61
C ASN A 148 -6.69 0.04 -19.93
N GLY A 149 -6.79 -0.87 -18.95
CA GLY A 149 -7.42 -2.18 -19.17
C GLY A 149 -6.65 -3.18 -20.02
N ARG A 150 -5.44 -2.83 -20.46
CA ARG A 150 -4.62 -3.67 -21.34
C ARG A 150 -3.24 -3.91 -20.77
N TYR A 151 -2.82 -5.15 -20.84
CA TYR A 151 -1.44 -5.57 -20.71
C TYR A 151 -0.72 -5.27 -22.01
N TYR A 152 0.50 -4.75 -21.91
CA TYR A 152 1.44 -4.61 -23.00
C TYR A 152 2.69 -5.33 -22.56
N TYR A 153 3.16 -6.30 -23.33
CA TYR A 153 4.30 -7.12 -22.95
C TYR A 153 5.27 -7.22 -24.12
N ARG A 154 6.56 -6.99 -23.85
CA ARG A 154 7.61 -7.24 -24.83
C ARG A 154 8.09 -8.67 -24.67
N GLY A 155 7.68 -9.55 -25.58
CA GLY A 155 8.19 -10.92 -25.64
C GLY A 155 9.45 -11.02 -26.48
N VAL A 156 9.86 -12.26 -26.74
CA VAL A 156 11.15 -12.56 -27.40
C VAL A 156 11.21 -11.96 -28.81
N ASP A 157 10.17 -12.21 -29.62
CA ASP A 157 10.15 -11.83 -31.05
C ASP A 157 9.13 -10.72 -31.37
N GLY A 158 8.41 -10.23 -30.37
CA GLY A 158 7.33 -9.28 -30.63
C GLY A 158 6.71 -8.63 -29.40
N PHE A 159 5.76 -7.74 -29.67
CA PHE A 159 5.00 -7.04 -28.66
C PHE A 159 3.58 -7.57 -28.61
N TYR A 160 3.15 -7.96 -27.41
CA TYR A 160 1.81 -8.43 -27.12
C TYR A 160 1.00 -7.29 -26.50
N SER A 161 -0.29 -7.22 -26.84
CA SER A 161 -1.25 -6.38 -26.15
C SER A 161 -2.58 -7.10 -25.99
N PHE A 162 -3.09 -7.21 -24.77
CA PHE A 162 -4.34 -7.92 -24.50
C PHE A 162 -5.02 -7.38 -23.23
N ALA A 163 -6.33 -7.55 -23.11
CA ALA A 163 -7.05 -7.43 -21.85
C ALA A 163 -7.15 -8.82 -21.20
N ARG A 164 -7.03 -8.90 -19.88
CA ARG A 164 -7.18 -10.17 -19.14
C ARG A 164 -8.11 -9.91 -17.95
N PRO A 165 -9.42 -10.17 -18.08
CA PRO A 165 -10.40 -9.90 -17.03
C PRO A 165 -10.13 -10.67 -15.74
N ASP A 166 -9.57 -11.88 -15.86
CA ASP A 166 -9.16 -12.72 -14.73
C ASP A 166 -7.69 -13.14 -14.89
N PRO A 167 -6.77 -12.63 -14.06
CA PRO A 167 -5.34 -12.98 -14.11
C PRO A 167 -5.05 -14.47 -13.88
N HIS A 168 -5.99 -15.24 -13.33
CA HIS A 168 -5.84 -16.66 -13.06
C HIS A 168 -6.38 -17.54 -14.20
N LYS A 169 -7.15 -16.98 -15.12
CA LYS A 169 -7.64 -17.69 -16.32
C LYS A 169 -6.74 -17.43 -17.51
N ASN A 170 -6.57 -18.44 -18.35
CA ASN A 170 -5.82 -18.35 -19.60
C ASN A 170 -6.70 -17.83 -20.75
N ASP A 171 -7.54 -16.84 -20.44
CA ASP A 171 -8.46 -16.21 -21.39
C ASP A 171 -8.06 -14.75 -21.60
N PHE A 172 -7.82 -14.39 -22.86
CA PHE A 172 -7.24 -13.12 -23.26
C PHE A 172 -8.16 -12.44 -24.27
N HIS A 173 -8.56 -11.21 -23.99
CA HIS A 173 -9.52 -10.46 -24.80
C HIS A 173 -8.80 -9.36 -25.57
N PHE A 174 -9.31 -9.01 -26.75
CA PHE A 174 -8.74 -7.99 -27.63
C PHE A 174 -7.23 -8.19 -27.84
N PHE A 175 -6.83 -9.43 -28.12
CA PHE A 175 -5.45 -9.86 -28.24
C PHE A 175 -4.82 -9.28 -29.51
N SER A 176 -3.61 -8.76 -29.39
CA SER A 176 -2.82 -8.28 -30.50
C SER A 176 -1.36 -8.67 -30.31
N TYR A 177 -0.72 -9.07 -31.40
CA TYR A 177 0.71 -9.40 -31.44
C TYR A 177 1.32 -8.74 -32.65
N ALA A 178 2.42 -8.01 -32.46
CA ALA A 178 3.19 -7.42 -33.53
C ALA A 178 4.62 -7.94 -33.50
N SER A 179 5.16 -8.31 -34.67
CA SER A 179 6.58 -8.70 -34.84
C SER A 179 7.27 -7.79 -35.85
N TRP A 180 8.58 -7.63 -35.71
CA TRP A 180 9.41 -6.82 -36.59
C TRP A 180 10.52 -7.67 -37.21
N ASP A 181 10.95 -7.30 -38.42
CA ASP A 181 12.12 -7.89 -39.06
C ASP A 181 13.44 -7.34 -38.46
N SER A 182 14.58 -7.89 -38.88
CA SER A 182 15.91 -7.46 -38.44
C SER A 182 16.25 -5.99 -38.75
N ASN A 183 15.46 -5.34 -39.62
CA ASN A 183 15.60 -3.93 -40.00
C ASN A 183 14.57 -3.04 -39.28
N TYR A 184 13.92 -3.53 -38.22
CA TYR A 184 12.88 -2.84 -37.45
C TYR A 184 11.65 -2.43 -38.28
N ARG A 185 11.35 -3.15 -39.37
CA ARG A 185 10.10 -2.98 -40.12
C ARG A 185 9.06 -3.96 -39.61
N LEU A 186 7.81 -3.53 -39.53
CA LEU A 186 6.70 -4.39 -39.09
C LEU A 186 6.59 -5.58 -40.05
N ASN A 187 6.79 -6.79 -39.53
CA ASN A 187 6.78 -8.04 -40.30
C ASN A 187 5.38 -8.68 -40.27
N SER A 188 4.80 -8.81 -39.08
CA SER A 188 3.43 -9.30 -38.93
C SER A 188 2.67 -8.56 -37.83
N LEU A 189 1.37 -8.38 -38.05
CA LEU A 189 0.42 -7.89 -37.06
C LEU A 189 -0.76 -8.84 -36.99
N ILE A 190 -1.00 -9.38 -35.80
CA ILE A 190 -2.13 -10.23 -35.49
C ILE A 190 -3.04 -9.45 -34.57
N ALA A 191 -4.34 -9.48 -34.85
CA ALA A 191 -5.38 -8.93 -33.99
C ALA A 191 -6.54 -9.91 -33.91
N ALA A 192 -6.97 -10.28 -32.72
CA ALA A 192 -8.06 -11.22 -32.48
C ALA A 192 -8.96 -10.73 -31.34
N ARG A 193 -10.24 -11.04 -31.41
CA ARG A 193 -11.18 -10.70 -30.34
C ARG A 193 -10.88 -11.46 -29.05
N ARG A 194 -10.47 -12.72 -29.18
CA ARG A 194 -10.17 -13.60 -28.05
C ARG A 194 -8.98 -14.50 -28.37
N ALA A 195 -8.14 -14.75 -27.38
CA ALA A 195 -7.08 -15.74 -27.44
C ALA A 195 -7.13 -16.60 -26.18
N GLU A 196 -6.88 -17.89 -26.34
CA GLU A 196 -6.92 -18.86 -25.26
C GLU A 196 -5.64 -19.69 -25.30
N TRP A 197 -5.12 -20.04 -24.12
CA TRP A 197 -3.98 -20.94 -24.01
C TRP A 197 -4.40 -22.27 -23.40
N GLN A 198 -4.35 -23.32 -24.21
CA GLN A 198 -4.62 -24.69 -23.81
C GLN A 198 -3.54 -25.63 -24.35
N ASN A 199 -3.10 -26.59 -23.53
CA ASN A 199 -2.18 -27.66 -23.94
C ASN A 199 -0.88 -27.20 -24.63
N GLY A 200 -0.38 -26.01 -24.30
CA GLY A 200 0.86 -25.48 -24.88
C GLY A 200 0.70 -24.72 -26.20
N ILE A 201 -0.54 -24.44 -26.63
CA ILE A 201 -0.83 -23.79 -27.92
C ILE A 201 -1.71 -22.55 -27.69
N TRP A 202 -1.41 -21.47 -28.42
CA TRP A 202 -2.27 -20.30 -28.48
C TRP A 202 -3.35 -20.50 -29.55
N THR A 203 -4.61 -20.55 -29.14
CA THR A 203 -5.74 -20.56 -30.06
C THR A 203 -6.38 -19.17 -30.08
N LEU A 204 -6.36 -18.51 -31.24
CA LEU A 204 -6.96 -17.20 -31.44
C LEU A 204 -8.30 -17.36 -32.16
N TYR A 205 -9.30 -16.60 -31.71
CA TYR A 205 -10.66 -16.61 -32.23
C TYR A 205 -11.04 -15.23 -32.77
N GLU A 206 -11.77 -15.23 -33.89
CA GLU A 206 -12.27 -14.03 -34.58
C GLU A 206 -11.18 -12.98 -34.77
N GLY A 207 -10.24 -13.23 -35.68
CA GLY A 207 -9.06 -12.39 -35.87
C GLY A 207 -8.62 -12.22 -37.31
N GLN A 208 -7.58 -11.42 -37.46
CA GLN A 208 -6.90 -11.16 -38.72
C GLN A 208 -5.39 -11.24 -38.52
N LEU A 209 -4.70 -11.74 -39.54
CA LEU A 209 -3.25 -11.76 -39.66
C LEU A 209 -2.89 -10.85 -40.83
N GLN A 210 -2.06 -9.84 -40.55
CA GLN A 210 -1.46 -8.98 -41.56
C GLN A 210 0.02 -9.33 -41.68
N THR A 211 0.47 -9.71 -42.87
CA THR A 211 1.87 -10.04 -43.15
C THR A 211 2.45 -9.05 -44.16
N ALA A 212 3.65 -8.54 -43.91
CA ALA A 212 4.33 -7.62 -44.79
C ALA A 212 4.69 -8.27 -46.14
N VAL A 213 4.46 -7.54 -47.23
CA VAL A 213 4.74 -7.95 -48.62
C VAL A 213 5.65 -6.88 -49.25
N PRO A 214 6.53 -7.24 -50.22
CA PRO A 214 7.36 -6.27 -50.93
C PRO A 214 6.58 -5.06 -51.45
N GLY A 215 7.18 -3.87 -51.33
CA GLY A 215 6.54 -2.61 -51.71
C GLY A 215 5.72 -1.94 -50.61
N GLY A 216 5.86 -2.35 -49.35
CA GLY A 216 5.19 -1.72 -48.20
C GLY A 216 3.70 -2.03 -48.08
N LYS A 217 3.23 -3.08 -48.77
CA LYS A 217 1.85 -3.56 -48.70
C LYS A 217 1.74 -4.66 -47.65
N PHE A 218 0.52 -4.89 -47.15
CA PHE A 218 0.22 -5.96 -46.19
C PHE A 218 -0.86 -6.88 -46.77
N LEU A 219 -0.61 -8.19 -46.72
CA LEU A 219 -1.62 -9.20 -47.02
C LEU A 219 -2.42 -9.45 -45.75
N THR A 220 -3.75 -9.30 -45.83
CA THR A 220 -4.64 -9.52 -44.69
C THR A 220 -5.42 -10.83 -44.87
N GLU A 221 -5.26 -11.74 -43.92
CA GLU A 221 -6.01 -12.99 -43.83
C GLU A 221 -6.93 -12.94 -42.60
N VAL A 222 -8.24 -13.08 -42.80
CA VAL A 222 -9.22 -13.17 -41.71
C VAL A 222 -9.44 -14.62 -41.34
N PHE A 223 -9.57 -14.92 -40.04
CA PHE A 223 -9.81 -16.26 -39.54
C PHE A 223 -10.81 -16.27 -38.38
N THR A 224 -11.63 -17.32 -38.31
CA THR A 224 -12.56 -17.54 -37.19
C THR A 224 -11.88 -18.24 -36.01
N ARG A 225 -10.98 -19.19 -36.29
CA ARG A 225 -10.16 -19.89 -35.31
C ARG A 225 -8.82 -20.25 -35.95
N ARG A 226 -7.71 -19.92 -35.31
CA ARG A 226 -6.36 -20.27 -35.80
C ARG A 226 -5.40 -20.47 -34.63
N ASP A 227 -4.59 -21.50 -34.74
CA ASP A 227 -3.57 -21.83 -33.75
C ASP A 227 -2.24 -21.15 -34.12
N PHE A 228 -1.55 -20.62 -33.11
CA PHE A 228 -0.28 -19.93 -33.22
C PHE A 228 0.75 -20.52 -32.25
N GLY A 229 1.98 -20.70 -32.74
CA GLY A 229 3.11 -21.20 -31.96
C GLY A 229 3.98 -20.07 -31.43
N PHE A 230 3.42 -19.14 -30.66
CA PHE A 230 4.22 -18.10 -30.01
C PHE A 230 5.17 -18.72 -28.97
N PHE A 231 6.38 -18.18 -28.85
CA PHE A 231 7.38 -18.63 -27.86
C PHE A 231 6.97 -18.31 -26.42
N ASP A 232 6.33 -17.16 -26.21
CA ASP A 232 5.94 -16.68 -24.88
C ASP A 232 4.64 -17.37 -24.39
N LYS A 233 4.66 -17.83 -23.14
CA LYS A 233 3.53 -18.49 -22.45
C LYS A 233 2.79 -17.50 -21.56
N PRO A 234 1.53 -17.75 -21.17
CA PRO A 234 0.81 -16.94 -20.18
C PRO A 234 1.56 -16.67 -18.87
N GLN A 235 2.43 -17.60 -18.47
CA GLN A 235 3.24 -17.53 -17.25
C GLN A 235 4.36 -16.48 -17.36
N ASP A 236 4.81 -16.23 -18.59
CA ASP A 236 5.91 -15.31 -18.91
C ASP A 236 5.44 -13.87 -18.92
N PHE A 237 4.12 -13.64 -19.06
CA PHE A 237 3.45 -12.35 -18.96
C PHE A 237 3.40 -11.84 -17.51
N PHE A 238 4.58 -11.62 -16.94
CA PHE A 238 4.74 -11.07 -15.62
C PHE A 238 4.59 -9.54 -15.67
N VAL A 239 3.47 -9.06 -15.14
CA VAL A 239 3.27 -7.65 -14.80
C VAL A 239 3.22 -7.54 -13.28
N SER A 240 3.98 -6.61 -12.72
CA SER A 240 4.06 -6.39 -11.27
C SER A 240 2.64 -6.16 -10.70
N GLN A 241 2.16 -7.10 -9.88
CA GLN A 241 0.83 -7.04 -9.24
C GLN A 241 0.72 -5.87 -8.25
N ASN A 242 1.83 -5.33 -7.76
CA ASN A 242 1.86 -4.28 -6.71
C ASN A 242 2.27 -2.90 -7.25
N ARG A 243 2.05 -2.61 -8.53
CA ARG A 243 2.42 -1.31 -9.12
C ARG A 243 1.79 -0.12 -8.40
N SER A 244 0.59 -0.26 -7.84
CA SER A 244 -0.06 0.82 -7.08
C SER A 244 0.73 1.23 -5.83
N GLN A 245 1.49 0.31 -5.22
CA GLN A 245 2.36 0.61 -4.08
C GLN A 245 3.61 1.40 -4.48
N GLU A 246 4.05 1.27 -5.74
CA GLU A 246 5.17 2.03 -6.34
C GLU A 246 4.76 3.46 -6.73
N LEU A 247 3.46 3.75 -6.80
CA LEU A 247 2.98 5.09 -7.16
C LEU A 247 3.01 6.03 -5.96
N SER A 248 3.33 7.30 -6.22
CA SER A 248 3.10 8.38 -5.25
C SER A 248 1.62 8.66 -5.07
N LEU A 249 1.23 9.45 -4.06
CA LEU A 249 -0.16 9.88 -3.89
C LEU A 249 -0.66 10.64 -5.14
N THR A 250 0.17 11.51 -5.72
CA THR A 250 -0.14 12.16 -7.00
C THR A 250 -0.21 11.16 -8.16
N GLY A 251 0.65 10.13 -8.14
CA GLY A 251 0.63 9.04 -9.11
C GLY A 251 -0.67 8.25 -9.09
N LEU A 252 -1.14 7.87 -7.89
CA LEU A 252 -2.42 7.18 -7.68
C LEU A 252 -3.60 8.05 -8.13
N TYR A 253 -3.60 9.34 -7.79
CA TYR A 253 -4.63 10.27 -8.25
C TYR A 253 -4.67 10.38 -9.79
N ARG A 254 -3.51 10.54 -10.42
CA ARG A 254 -3.41 10.60 -11.89
C ARG A 254 -3.83 9.27 -12.53
N ASP A 255 -3.46 8.14 -11.95
CA ASP A 255 -3.87 6.83 -12.44
C ASP A 255 -5.40 6.70 -12.41
N ALA A 256 -6.03 7.03 -11.28
CA ALA A 256 -7.48 7.01 -11.13
C ALA A 256 -8.22 7.90 -12.15
N LEU A 257 -7.68 9.08 -12.47
CA LEU A 257 -8.26 9.98 -13.48
C LEU A 257 -8.19 9.45 -14.92
N HIS A 258 -7.19 8.62 -15.24
CA HIS A 258 -6.97 8.14 -16.61
C HIS A 258 -7.60 6.75 -16.87
N LYS A 259 -8.24 6.14 -15.87
CA LYS A 259 -8.99 4.89 -16.05
C LYS A 259 -10.28 5.16 -16.82
N ARG A 260 -10.48 4.42 -17.91
CA ARG A 260 -11.68 4.50 -18.77
C ARG A 260 -12.78 3.51 -18.37
N SER A 261 -12.40 2.36 -17.81
CA SER A 261 -13.36 1.38 -17.30
C SER A 261 -13.91 1.82 -15.94
N PRO A 262 -15.23 1.81 -15.72
CA PRO A 262 -15.84 2.15 -14.42
C PRO A 262 -15.30 1.28 -13.27
N ASP A 263 -15.08 -0.01 -13.52
CA ASP A 263 -14.59 -0.96 -12.51
C ASP A 263 -13.14 -0.66 -12.12
N GLU A 264 -12.28 -0.41 -13.12
CA GLU A 264 -10.89 -0.04 -12.87
C GLU A 264 -10.78 1.32 -12.17
N ALA A 265 -11.64 2.28 -12.53
CA ALA A 265 -11.68 3.58 -11.89
C ALA A 265 -12.07 3.43 -10.41
N THR A 266 -13.04 2.57 -10.10
CA THR A 266 -13.47 2.31 -8.73
C THR A 266 -12.35 1.75 -7.87
N ILE A 267 -11.60 0.77 -8.40
CA ILE A 267 -10.43 0.19 -7.73
C ILE A 267 -9.34 1.27 -7.53
N ALA A 268 -9.00 2.03 -8.56
CA ALA A 268 -7.96 3.06 -8.48
C ALA A 268 -8.31 4.18 -7.47
N TRP A 269 -9.57 4.62 -7.43
CA TRP A 269 -10.05 5.57 -6.43
C TRP A 269 -10.01 4.99 -5.01
N ALA A 270 -10.36 3.70 -4.85
CA ALA A 270 -10.27 3.01 -3.56
C ALA A 270 -8.81 2.88 -3.08
N GLU A 271 -7.85 2.65 -3.98
CA GLU A 271 -6.43 2.65 -3.63
C GLU A 271 -5.93 4.04 -3.21
N PHE A 272 -6.32 5.09 -3.95
CA PHE A 272 -5.94 6.46 -3.62
C PHE A 272 -6.49 6.92 -2.27
N PHE A 273 -7.83 6.84 -2.08
CA PHE A 273 -8.46 7.25 -0.83
C PHE A 273 -8.08 6.35 0.34
N GLY A 274 -7.94 5.04 0.08
CA GLY A 274 -7.50 4.07 1.07
C GLY A 274 -6.12 4.42 1.62
N ARG A 275 -5.13 4.70 0.76
CA ARG A 275 -3.77 5.01 1.22
C ARG A 275 -3.71 6.29 2.07
N ILE A 276 -4.39 7.36 1.64
CA ILE A 276 -4.49 8.60 2.44
C ILE A 276 -5.17 8.32 3.77
N SER A 277 -6.30 7.61 3.74
CA SER A 277 -7.04 7.22 4.93
C SER A 277 -6.18 6.42 5.90
N TYR A 278 -5.37 5.48 5.39
CA TYR A 278 -4.52 4.65 6.22
C TYR A 278 -3.49 5.49 6.98
N ILE A 279 -2.77 6.36 6.28
CA ILE A 279 -1.76 7.25 6.88
C ILE A 279 -2.42 8.16 7.93
N MET A 280 -3.63 8.66 7.64
CA MET A 280 -4.38 9.51 8.57
C MET A 280 -4.97 8.77 9.78
N LEU A 281 -5.06 7.44 9.76
CA LEU A 281 -5.74 6.64 10.78
C LEU A 281 -5.09 6.78 12.17
N GLY A 282 -3.81 7.14 12.25
CA GLY A 282 -3.13 7.37 13.53
C GLY A 282 -3.75 8.50 14.36
N PHE A 283 -4.29 9.53 13.71
CA PHE A 283 -4.90 10.68 14.37
C PHE A 283 -6.19 10.36 15.15
N PRO A 284 -7.24 9.78 14.54
CA PRO A 284 -8.45 9.41 15.27
C PRO A 284 -8.17 8.32 16.30
N LEU A 285 -7.26 7.38 16.02
CA LEU A 285 -6.82 6.39 16.99
C LEU A 285 -6.22 7.07 18.22
N LEU A 286 -5.31 8.03 18.04
CA LEU A 286 -4.74 8.80 19.14
C LEU A 286 -5.82 9.53 19.96
N LEU A 287 -6.77 10.19 19.30
CA LEU A 287 -7.88 10.87 19.97
C LEU A 287 -8.73 9.94 20.81
N LEU A 288 -8.97 8.71 20.35
CA LEU A 288 -9.73 7.71 21.08
C LEU A 288 -8.91 7.02 22.17
N GLY A 289 -7.63 6.75 21.93
CA GLY A 289 -6.74 6.05 22.84
C GLY A 289 -6.42 6.81 24.12
N LEU A 290 -6.25 8.14 24.03
CA LEU A 290 -5.94 8.99 25.19
C LEU A 290 -7.01 8.95 26.30
N PRO A 291 -8.31 9.18 26.03
CA PRO A 291 -9.34 9.08 27.07
C PRO A 291 -9.59 7.63 27.50
N LEU A 292 -9.51 6.65 26.58
CA LEU A 292 -9.67 5.23 26.94
C LEU A 292 -8.62 4.77 27.95
N LEU A 293 -7.37 5.21 27.79
CA LEU A 293 -6.31 4.95 28.76
C LEU A 293 -6.72 5.35 30.19
N LEU A 294 -7.30 6.55 30.32
CA LEU A 294 -7.72 7.08 31.62
C LEU A 294 -8.89 6.28 32.20
N MET A 295 -9.83 5.85 31.35
CA MET A 295 -10.93 4.98 31.76
C MET A 295 -10.43 3.61 32.25
N VAL A 296 -9.48 3.00 31.52
CA VAL A 296 -8.85 1.74 31.93
C VAL A 296 -8.14 1.92 33.27
N TYR A 297 -7.38 2.99 33.45
CA TYR A 297 -6.68 3.26 34.71
C TYR A 297 -7.61 3.47 35.91
N ARG A 298 -8.76 4.13 35.72
CA ARG A 298 -9.76 4.30 36.77
C ARG A 298 -10.38 2.97 37.18
N LYS A 299 -10.64 2.07 36.22
CA LYS A 299 -11.37 0.82 36.47
C LYS A 299 -10.45 -0.30 36.94
N TRP A 300 -9.27 -0.46 36.35
CA TRP A 300 -8.41 -1.65 36.46
C TRP A 300 -7.03 -1.37 37.07
N GLY A 301 -6.82 -0.18 37.61
CA GLY A 301 -5.55 0.20 38.27
C GLY A 301 -4.52 0.79 37.31
N ARG A 302 -3.43 1.33 37.85
CA ARG A 302 -2.47 2.21 37.14
C ARG A 302 -1.41 1.46 36.29
N ASP A 303 -1.66 0.20 35.96
CA ASP A 303 -0.65 -0.62 35.29
C ASP A 303 -0.64 -0.38 33.76
N LEU A 304 0.52 0.05 33.26
CA LEU A 304 0.76 0.25 31.83
C LEU A 304 0.66 -1.09 31.06
N SER A 305 0.86 -2.22 31.74
CA SER A 305 0.78 -3.57 31.19
C SER A 305 -0.60 -3.91 30.61
N LEU A 306 -1.68 -3.31 31.11
CA LEU A 306 -3.05 -3.49 30.61
C LEU A 306 -3.41 -2.47 29.52
N ALA A 307 -2.94 -1.23 29.68
CA ALA A 307 -3.22 -0.13 28.77
C ALA A 307 -2.70 -0.36 27.34
N VAL A 308 -1.47 -0.87 27.23
CA VAL A 308 -0.82 -1.08 25.93
C VAL A 308 -1.52 -2.18 25.12
N PRO A 309 -1.80 -3.40 25.64
CA PRO A 309 -2.55 -4.42 24.92
C PRO A 309 -3.96 -3.99 24.53
N VAL A 310 -4.69 -3.27 25.41
CA VAL A 310 -6.02 -2.75 25.08
C VAL A 310 -5.95 -1.77 23.90
N SER A 311 -4.94 -0.90 23.89
CA SER A 311 -4.72 0.05 22.79
C SER A 311 -4.34 -0.66 21.49
N CYS A 312 -3.47 -1.68 21.55
CA CYS A 312 -3.15 -2.52 20.39
C CYS A 312 -4.39 -3.24 19.85
N GLY A 313 -5.21 -3.82 20.73
CA GLY A 313 -6.45 -4.50 20.34
C GLY A 313 -7.46 -3.55 19.67
N LEU A 314 -7.59 -2.33 20.19
CA LEU A 314 -8.40 -1.28 19.58
C LEU A 314 -7.87 -0.89 18.19
N ALA A 315 -6.55 -0.69 18.07
CA ALA A 315 -5.94 -0.36 16.79
C ALA A 315 -6.16 -1.47 15.76
N PHE A 316 -6.01 -2.73 16.18
CA PHE A 316 -6.27 -3.89 15.33
C PHE A 316 -7.74 -3.96 14.90
N ALA A 317 -8.69 -3.73 15.81
CA ALA A 317 -10.11 -3.69 15.47
C ALA A 317 -10.44 -2.57 14.47
N CYS A 318 -9.92 -1.36 14.70
CA CYS A 318 -10.11 -0.24 13.78
C CYS A 318 -9.44 -0.49 12.42
N TRP A 319 -8.25 -1.09 12.41
CA TRP A 319 -7.56 -1.52 11.20
C TRP A 319 -8.38 -2.54 10.41
N GLY A 320 -8.95 -3.54 11.10
CA GLY A 320 -9.82 -4.54 10.49
C GLY A 320 -11.08 -3.91 9.87
N VAL A 321 -11.76 -3.01 10.61
CA VAL A 321 -12.92 -2.27 10.09
C VAL A 321 -12.55 -1.40 8.90
N TRP A 322 -11.43 -0.68 8.97
CA TRP A 322 -10.95 0.09 7.82
C TRP A 322 -10.68 -0.82 6.60
N GLY A 323 -10.00 -1.95 6.81
CA GLY A 323 -9.66 -2.91 5.76
C GLY A 323 -10.89 -3.55 5.10
N THR A 324 -11.92 -3.88 5.87
CA THR A 324 -13.19 -4.38 5.32
C THR A 324 -13.91 -3.33 4.49
N LEU A 325 -13.98 -2.08 4.96
CA LEU A 325 -14.56 -0.96 4.21
C LEU A 325 -13.80 -0.72 2.89
N GLN A 326 -12.46 -0.75 2.90
CA GLN A 326 -11.67 -0.61 1.68
C GLN A 326 -11.87 -1.78 0.71
N SER A 327 -12.03 -3.00 1.23
CA SER A 327 -12.28 -4.18 0.40
C SER A 327 -13.65 -4.10 -0.28
N LEU A 328 -14.68 -3.64 0.44
CA LEU A 328 -16.02 -3.39 -0.14
C LEU A 328 -15.99 -2.29 -1.20
N ALA A 329 -15.20 -1.22 -0.99
CA ALA A 329 -15.02 -0.18 -1.98
C ALA A 329 -14.32 -0.70 -3.25
N LYS A 330 -13.24 -1.48 -3.11
CA LYS A 330 -12.55 -2.10 -4.24
C LYS A 330 -13.44 -3.06 -5.03
N ALA A 331 -14.38 -3.74 -4.36
CA ALA A 331 -15.36 -4.60 -4.99
C ALA A 331 -16.55 -3.85 -5.62
N GLY A 332 -16.61 -2.52 -5.51
CA GLY A 332 -17.67 -1.69 -6.08
C GLY A 332 -18.98 -1.68 -5.29
N TYR A 333 -19.05 -2.31 -4.12
CA TYR A 333 -20.25 -2.33 -3.28
C TYR A 333 -20.50 -1.01 -2.55
N MET A 334 -19.50 -0.14 -2.44
CA MET A 334 -19.58 1.10 -1.68
C MET A 334 -18.71 2.19 -2.30
N ASN A 335 -19.11 3.46 -2.12
CA ASN A 335 -18.33 4.60 -2.57
C ASN A 335 -16.94 4.65 -1.89
N SER A 336 -15.88 4.79 -2.68
CA SER A 336 -14.49 4.77 -2.22
C SER A 336 -14.15 5.88 -1.23
N LEU A 337 -14.69 7.09 -1.41
CA LEU A 337 -14.47 8.21 -0.48
C LEU A 337 -15.18 7.96 0.86
N PHE A 338 -16.41 7.45 0.81
CA PHE A 338 -17.15 7.10 2.03
C PHE A 338 -16.43 6.02 2.83
N ALA A 339 -15.98 4.95 2.16
CA ALA A 339 -15.20 3.87 2.78
C ALA A 339 -13.96 4.36 3.52
N ALA A 340 -13.25 5.32 2.91
CA ALA A 340 -12.04 5.91 3.45
C ALA A 340 -12.28 6.91 4.59
N THR A 341 -13.44 7.58 4.63
CA THR A 341 -13.67 8.69 5.57
C THR A 341 -14.49 8.32 6.79
N VAL A 342 -15.40 7.34 6.67
CA VAL A 342 -16.36 7.00 7.73
C VAL A 342 -15.69 6.63 9.05
N ILE A 343 -14.59 5.86 9.01
CA ILE A 343 -13.90 5.45 10.24
C ILE A 343 -13.27 6.64 10.97
N HIS A 344 -12.72 7.62 10.24
CA HIS A 344 -12.14 8.82 10.85
C HIS A 344 -13.19 9.66 11.55
N ILE A 345 -14.37 9.79 10.93
CA ILE A 345 -15.48 10.55 11.50
C ILE A 345 -15.99 9.86 12.76
N LEU A 346 -16.26 8.55 12.70
CA LEU A 346 -16.81 7.80 13.84
C LEU A 346 -15.83 7.75 15.02
N ILE A 347 -14.59 7.30 14.78
CA ILE A 347 -13.57 7.13 15.81
C ILE A 347 -13.08 8.50 16.32
N GLY A 348 -12.89 9.46 15.42
CA GLY A 348 -12.47 10.81 15.79
C GLY A 348 -13.52 11.54 16.62
N SER A 349 -14.80 11.47 16.24
CA SER A 349 -15.91 12.09 16.99
C SER A 349 -16.08 11.44 18.36
N LEU A 350 -16.02 10.11 18.43
CA LEU A 350 -16.06 9.38 19.71
C LEU A 350 -14.89 9.78 20.61
N GLY A 351 -13.66 9.82 20.08
CA GLY A 351 -12.48 10.24 20.83
C GLY A 351 -12.59 11.67 21.37
N LEU A 352 -13.06 12.61 20.55
CA LEU A 352 -13.30 14.00 20.97
C LEU A 352 -14.38 14.10 22.05
N PHE A 353 -15.48 13.37 21.90
CA PHE A 353 -16.55 13.31 22.90
C PHE A 353 -16.06 12.78 24.24
N LEU A 354 -15.28 11.69 24.23
CA LEU A 354 -14.71 11.10 25.45
C LEU A 354 -13.68 12.03 26.11
N LEU A 355 -12.83 12.70 25.33
CA LEU A 355 -11.92 13.74 25.85
C LEU A 355 -12.67 14.93 26.44
N TYR A 356 -13.81 15.30 25.86
CA TYR A 356 -14.64 16.36 26.40
C TYR A 356 -15.24 15.97 27.76
N ARG A 357 -15.78 14.75 27.85
CA ARG A 357 -16.39 14.19 29.06
C ARG A 357 -15.39 13.98 30.20
N GLU A 358 -14.11 13.80 29.92
CA GLU A 358 -13.07 13.65 30.96
C GLU A 358 -12.71 14.96 31.68
N ASP A 359 -13.02 16.11 31.07
CA ASP A 359 -12.78 17.45 31.62
C ASP A 359 -14.00 18.07 32.32
N THR A 360 -15.20 17.53 32.07
CA THR A 360 -16.46 17.90 32.73
C THR A 360 -16.76 16.95 33.87
#